data_AF-A0A553E3D1-F1
#
_entry.id   AF-A0A553E3D1-F1
#
_cell.length_a   1.000
_cell.length_b   1.000
_cell.length_c   1.000
_cell.angle_alpha   90.00
_cell.angle_beta   90.00
_cell.angle_gamma   90.00
#
_symmetry.space_group_name_H-M   'P 1'
#
loop_
_entity.id
_entity.type
_entity.pdbx_description
1 polymer ?
#
loop_
_entity_poly.entity_id
_entity_poly.type
_entity_poly.pdbx_seq_one_letter_code
_entity_poly.pdbx_strand_id
1 'polypeptide(L)'
;MRNIFFNLMFLFVMVGCAQPTLNKVQQVVEAQSELLVDCGLIHNKYVVLYELAVNDSNHIYLISDSEFPVESHLESPSKIVPYKDKYLCFIELDEQEMPVADIKEMTGYSGNPMVEIDYTPKWCVVISKFGEKRALVELSSYEDWSSWFDIVELWPYLSGYVEDYPVQMGVLSHDIQLERYPGLSLNADSIKRELFDWNGVRIKSVYGQMYLRNNTTSTVCLSSSTKEHYAVVNGRDSLYLSLCDSLPIVLKPLERKTVEYRSLSGQSGSFFFEHLASEKNPWEYFYNLFCRSTYCLMNVNGEELKTKVMFHDIGNYGFEVTCEKFGKETLFRILNHGIYDKEDRIEKNTKLWWTEWNNKSEADRQKISDAVDEKLSEKRQKINPDKE
;
A
#
# COMPACT_ATOMS: atom_id res chain seq x y z
N MET A 1 -20.16 -41.40 -23.03
CA MET A 1 -19.68 -41.28 -21.63
C MET A 1 -18.23 -40.80 -21.47
N ARG A 2 -17.37 -40.78 -22.51
CA ARG A 2 -15.97 -40.31 -22.40
C ARG A 2 -15.76 -38.79 -22.52
N ASN A 3 -16.76 -38.04 -22.99
CA ASN A 3 -16.68 -36.57 -23.17
C ASN A 3 -17.33 -35.75 -22.04
N ILE A 4 -18.00 -36.39 -21.07
CA ILE A 4 -18.61 -35.68 -19.92
C ILE A 4 -17.59 -35.57 -18.77
N PHE A 5 -16.72 -36.56 -18.61
CA PHE A 5 -15.67 -36.54 -17.58
C PHE A 5 -14.55 -35.53 -17.88
N PHE A 6 -14.23 -35.25 -19.15
CA PHE A 6 -13.21 -34.25 -19.50
C PHE A 6 -13.69 -32.80 -19.27
N ASN A 7 -14.99 -32.52 -19.43
CA ASN A 7 -15.54 -31.19 -19.14
C ASN A 7 -15.75 -30.95 -17.64
N LEU A 8 -15.98 -31.99 -16.84
CA LEU A 8 -16.01 -31.83 -15.37
C LEU A 8 -14.60 -31.60 -14.81
N MET A 9 -13.57 -32.23 -15.38
CA MET A 9 -12.18 -32.02 -14.93
C MET A 9 -11.65 -30.62 -15.31
N PHE A 10 -12.13 -30.02 -16.40
CA PHE A 10 -11.82 -28.62 -16.74
C PHE A 10 -12.58 -27.58 -15.90
N LEU A 11 -13.73 -27.95 -15.32
CA LEU A 11 -14.44 -27.06 -14.38
C LEU A 11 -13.71 -26.90 -13.04
N PHE A 12 -12.88 -27.87 -12.64
CA PHE A 12 -12.08 -27.79 -11.42
C PHE A 12 -10.69 -27.15 -11.61
N VAL A 13 -10.29 -26.84 -12.85
CA VAL A 13 -9.02 -26.14 -13.15
C VAL A 13 -9.24 -24.63 -13.33
N MET A 14 -10.49 -24.18 -13.42
CA MET A 14 -10.87 -22.76 -13.53
C MET A 14 -11.49 -22.19 -12.25
N VAL A 15 -11.61 -23.00 -11.18
CA VAL A 15 -11.66 -22.46 -9.81
C VAL A 15 -10.22 -22.13 -9.48
N GLY A 16 -9.87 -20.85 -9.62
CA GLY A 16 -8.55 -20.35 -9.31
C GLY A 16 -8.07 -20.90 -7.96
N CYS A 17 -6.78 -21.19 -7.89
CA CYS A 17 -6.07 -21.40 -6.63
C CYS A 17 -6.04 -20.10 -5.80
N ALA A 18 -7.20 -19.54 -5.48
CA ALA A 18 -7.37 -18.61 -4.37
C ALA A 18 -7.26 -19.45 -3.09
N GLN A 19 -6.20 -19.19 -2.33
CA GLN A 19 -5.59 -20.15 -1.42
C GLN A 19 -6.46 -20.46 -0.18
N PRO A 20 -6.41 -21.70 0.36
CA PRO A 20 -6.99 -22.02 1.67
C PRO A 20 -6.44 -21.19 2.84
N THR A 21 -5.36 -20.43 2.63
CA THR A 21 -4.82 -19.44 3.57
C THR A 21 -5.59 -18.11 3.58
N LEU A 22 -6.09 -17.63 2.44
CA LEU A 22 -6.86 -16.37 2.37
C LEU A 22 -8.14 -16.47 3.20
N ASN A 23 -8.82 -17.62 3.14
CA ASN A 23 -10.01 -17.89 3.95
C ASN A 23 -9.71 -17.86 5.47
N LYS A 24 -8.52 -18.32 5.89
CA LYS A 24 -8.11 -18.22 7.30
C LYS A 24 -7.82 -16.79 7.72
N VAL A 25 -7.14 -16.00 6.89
CA VAL A 25 -6.87 -14.59 7.17
C VAL A 25 -8.17 -13.83 7.30
N GLN A 26 -9.09 -13.96 6.33
CA GLN A 26 -10.42 -13.33 6.37
C GLN A 26 -11.20 -13.73 7.62
N GLN A 27 -11.20 -15.01 8.02
CA GLN A 27 -11.83 -15.45 9.27
C GLN A 27 -11.24 -14.78 10.52
N VAL A 28 -9.93 -14.55 10.55
CA VAL A 28 -9.27 -13.85 11.66
C VAL A 28 -9.62 -12.36 11.65
N VAL A 29 -9.65 -11.70 10.48
CA VAL A 29 -10.10 -10.30 10.34
C VAL A 29 -11.56 -10.17 10.80
N GLU A 30 -12.42 -11.08 10.35
CA GLU A 30 -13.84 -11.17 10.74
C GLU A 30 -13.95 -11.27 12.25
N ALA A 31 -13.30 -12.27 12.87
CA ALA A 31 -13.31 -12.45 14.32
C ALA A 31 -12.74 -11.23 15.08
N GLN A 32 -11.75 -10.51 14.55
CA GLN A 32 -11.27 -9.27 15.18
C GLN A 32 -12.27 -8.14 15.10
N SER A 33 -12.91 -7.95 13.95
CA SER A 33 -13.93 -6.92 13.79
C SER A 33 -15.18 -7.21 14.63
N GLU A 34 -15.61 -8.47 14.73
CA GLU A 34 -16.66 -8.91 15.64
C GLU A 34 -16.32 -8.59 17.10
N LEU A 35 -15.08 -8.82 17.54
CA LEU A 35 -14.65 -8.47 18.91
C LEU A 35 -14.72 -6.96 19.17
N LEU A 36 -14.30 -6.13 18.20
CA LEU A 36 -14.40 -4.67 18.33
C LEU A 36 -15.86 -4.21 18.44
N VAL A 37 -16.78 -4.83 17.69
CA VAL A 37 -18.22 -4.61 17.80
C VAL A 37 -18.72 -5.04 19.19
N ASP A 38 -18.34 -6.22 19.65
CA ASP A 38 -18.79 -6.79 20.92
C ASP A 38 -18.28 -6.00 22.13
N CYS A 39 -17.10 -5.39 22.03
CA CYS A 39 -16.55 -4.49 23.03
C CYS A 39 -17.16 -3.08 23.00
N GLY A 40 -18.05 -2.79 22.04
CA GLY A 40 -18.67 -1.47 21.89
C GLY A 40 -17.71 -0.39 21.37
N LEU A 41 -16.65 -0.78 20.66
CA LEU A 41 -15.69 0.15 20.05
C LEU A 41 -16.14 0.60 18.66
N ILE A 42 -17.02 -0.17 18.01
CA ILE A 42 -17.68 0.18 16.74
C ILE A 42 -19.09 0.71 17.03
N HIS A 43 -19.37 1.94 16.61
CA HIS A 43 -20.65 2.60 16.85
C HIS A 43 -21.51 2.66 15.58
N ASN A 44 -20.88 2.89 14.43
CA ASN A 44 -21.56 3.07 13.17
C ASN A 44 -22.07 1.75 12.61
N LYS A 45 -22.82 1.85 11.51
CA LYS A 45 -23.48 0.71 10.87
C LYS A 45 -22.49 -0.14 10.07
N TYR A 46 -21.44 0.48 9.54
CA TYR A 46 -20.49 -0.17 8.64
C TYR A 46 -19.16 -0.37 9.33
N VAL A 47 -18.56 -1.53 9.13
CA VAL A 47 -17.20 -1.82 9.53
C VAL A 47 -16.40 -2.09 8.27
N VAL A 48 -15.58 -1.12 7.86
CA VAL A 48 -14.77 -1.27 6.65
C VAL A 48 -13.52 -2.06 7.00
N LEU A 49 -13.32 -3.19 6.32
CA LEU A 49 -12.19 -4.10 6.47
C LEU A 49 -11.35 -4.02 5.20
N TYR A 50 -10.40 -3.09 5.18
CA TYR A 50 -9.62 -2.76 4.00
C TYR A 50 -8.24 -3.39 4.03
N GLU A 51 -7.92 -4.24 3.05
CA GLU A 51 -6.60 -4.85 2.90
C GLU A 51 -5.57 -3.79 2.47
N LEU A 52 -4.69 -3.42 3.39
CA LEU A 52 -3.67 -2.38 3.25
C LEU A 52 -2.35 -2.87 2.69
N ALA A 53 -2.05 -4.17 2.78
CA ALA A 53 -0.90 -4.81 2.16
C ALA A 53 -0.96 -6.33 2.27
N VAL A 54 -0.38 -7.02 1.28
CA VAL A 54 0.02 -8.42 1.38
C VAL A 54 1.51 -8.51 1.09
N ASN A 55 2.31 -8.79 2.12
CA ASN A 55 3.76 -8.90 1.97
C ASN A 55 4.21 -10.36 1.98
N ASP A 56 5.48 -10.65 2.22
CA ASP A 56 5.99 -12.02 2.16
C ASP A 56 5.44 -12.93 3.27
N SER A 57 5.04 -12.37 4.40
CA SER A 57 4.76 -13.10 5.64
C SER A 57 3.41 -12.75 6.28
N ASN A 58 2.82 -11.60 5.92
CA ASN A 58 1.66 -11.03 6.59
C ASN A 58 0.65 -10.44 5.61
N HIS A 59 -0.61 -10.38 6.05
CA HIS A 59 -1.64 -9.50 5.54
C HIS A 59 -1.87 -8.39 6.55
N ILE A 60 -2.02 -7.17 6.06
CA ILE A 60 -2.23 -5.98 6.87
C ILE A 60 -3.58 -5.41 6.47
N TYR A 61 -4.47 -5.22 7.42
CA TYR A 61 -5.78 -4.62 7.21
C TYR A 61 -5.98 -3.36 8.05
N LEU A 62 -6.81 -2.48 7.54
CA LEU A 62 -7.41 -1.37 8.26
C LEU A 62 -8.86 -1.74 8.60
N ILE A 63 -9.19 -1.70 9.87
CA ILE A 63 -10.56 -1.80 10.37
C ILE A 63 -11.03 -0.39 10.70
N SER A 64 -12.14 0.06 10.13
CA SER A 64 -12.69 1.40 10.37
C SER A 64 -14.15 1.33 10.82
N ASP A 65 -14.52 2.13 11.82
CA ASP A 65 -15.89 2.32 12.31
C ASP A 65 -16.69 3.26 11.37
N SER A 66 -16.99 2.85 10.15
CA SER A 66 -17.36 3.75 9.06
C SER A 66 -18.84 4.17 8.99
N GLU A 67 -19.07 5.39 8.52
CA GLU A 67 -20.39 5.95 8.16
C GLU A 67 -20.97 5.38 6.86
N PHE A 68 -20.12 4.80 6.01
CA PHE A 68 -20.49 4.25 4.71
C PHE A 68 -19.76 2.95 4.38
N PRO A 69 -20.33 2.09 3.50
CA PRO A 69 -19.80 0.73 3.27
C PRO A 69 -18.54 0.68 2.37
N VAL A 70 -17.92 1.81 2.06
CA VAL A 70 -16.77 1.93 1.15
C VAL A 70 -15.58 2.58 1.85
N GLU A 71 -14.38 2.44 1.29
CA GLU A 71 -13.20 3.16 1.79
C GLU A 71 -13.25 4.65 1.37
N SER A 72 -12.54 5.52 2.10
CA SER A 72 -12.49 6.97 1.86
C SER A 72 -11.99 7.38 0.46
N HIS A 73 -11.26 6.52 -0.25
CA HIS A 73 -10.89 6.65 -1.66
C HIS A 73 -11.91 6.02 -2.62
N LEU A 74 -13.15 5.78 -2.18
CA LEU A 74 -14.24 5.19 -2.97
C LEU A 74 -13.99 3.77 -3.47
N GLU A 75 -13.10 3.03 -2.82
CA GLU A 75 -12.92 1.60 -3.09
C GLU A 75 -14.13 0.84 -2.54
N SER A 76 -14.80 0.07 -3.40
CA SER A 76 -16.03 -0.65 -3.02
C SER A 76 -15.71 -2.05 -2.47
N PRO A 77 -16.52 -2.58 -1.53
CA PRO A 77 -16.29 -3.91 -0.98
C PRO A 77 -16.43 -5.00 -2.03
N SER A 78 -15.59 -6.03 -1.95
CA SER A 78 -15.74 -7.30 -2.69
C SER A 78 -16.74 -8.23 -2.02
N LYS A 79 -16.99 -8.06 -0.72
CA LYS A 79 -17.91 -8.87 0.07
C LYS A 79 -18.48 -8.07 1.25
N ILE A 80 -19.76 -8.29 1.55
CA ILE A 80 -20.41 -7.76 2.76
C ILE A 80 -20.98 -8.91 3.60
N VAL A 81 -20.66 -8.93 4.90
CA VAL A 81 -21.16 -9.91 5.87
C VAL A 81 -21.95 -9.20 6.96
N PRO A 82 -23.25 -9.52 7.17
CA PRO A 82 -24.01 -9.00 8.30
C PRO A 82 -23.51 -9.62 9.61
N TYR A 83 -23.30 -8.79 10.63
CA TYR A 83 -22.99 -9.24 11.99
C TYR A 83 -23.74 -8.35 12.99
N LYS A 84 -24.67 -8.96 13.74
CA LYS A 84 -25.62 -8.24 14.61
C LYS A 84 -26.37 -7.14 13.84
N ASP A 85 -26.31 -5.89 14.30
CA ASP A 85 -26.89 -4.71 13.65
C ASP A 85 -25.92 -4.02 12.66
N LYS A 86 -24.77 -4.65 12.38
CA LYS A 86 -23.66 -4.09 11.59
C LYS A 86 -23.45 -4.81 10.25
N TYR A 87 -22.71 -4.16 9.36
CA TYR A 87 -22.23 -4.73 8.10
C TYR A 87 -20.71 -4.69 8.04
N LEU A 88 -20.08 -5.86 7.97
CA LEU A 88 -18.65 -6.01 7.74
C LEU A 88 -18.37 -5.94 6.23
N CYS A 89 -17.68 -4.90 5.78
CA CYS A 89 -17.43 -4.56 4.38
C CYS A 89 -15.97 -4.87 4.03
N PHE A 90 -15.71 -6.04 3.43
CA PHE A 90 -14.38 -6.46 3.00
C PHE A 90 -14.00 -5.79 1.68
N ILE A 91 -12.86 -5.11 1.68
CA ILE A 91 -12.26 -4.48 0.49
C ILE A 91 -10.86 -5.09 0.36
N GLU A 92 -10.73 -6.08 -0.52
CA GLU A 92 -9.48 -6.80 -0.76
C GLU A 92 -8.76 -6.24 -1.99
N LEU A 93 -7.42 -6.28 -2.02
CA LEU A 93 -6.64 -5.64 -3.09
C LEU A 93 -6.80 -6.31 -4.45
N ASP A 94 -6.98 -7.62 -4.42
CA ASP A 94 -6.97 -8.49 -5.61
C ASP A 94 -8.36 -9.11 -5.90
N GLU A 95 -9.41 -8.69 -5.18
CA GLU A 95 -10.77 -9.17 -5.44
C GLU A 95 -11.61 -8.17 -6.24
N GLN A 96 -12.57 -8.70 -7.00
CA GLN A 96 -13.50 -7.88 -7.75
C GLN A 96 -14.50 -7.21 -6.80
N GLU A 97 -14.69 -5.90 -6.98
CA GLU A 97 -15.69 -5.12 -6.25
C GLU A 97 -17.13 -5.58 -6.54
N MET A 98 -17.97 -5.57 -5.52
CA MET A 98 -19.41 -5.72 -5.66
C MET A 98 -20.00 -4.51 -6.39
N PRO A 99 -21.02 -4.72 -7.25
CA PRO A 99 -21.79 -3.62 -7.82
C PRO A 99 -22.41 -2.73 -6.74
N VAL A 100 -22.39 -1.41 -6.95
CA VAL A 100 -23.03 -0.44 -6.03
C VAL A 100 -24.51 -0.73 -5.81
N ALA A 101 -25.22 -1.26 -6.82
CA ALA A 101 -26.61 -1.67 -6.68
C ALA A 101 -26.79 -2.76 -5.60
N ASP A 102 -25.91 -3.75 -5.57
CA ASP A 102 -25.96 -4.87 -4.62
C ASP A 102 -25.63 -4.37 -3.20
N ILE A 103 -24.65 -3.48 -3.07
CA ILE A 103 -24.32 -2.82 -1.80
C ILE A 103 -25.55 -2.08 -1.25
N LYS A 104 -26.26 -1.33 -2.09
CA LYS A 104 -27.48 -0.61 -1.72
C LYS A 104 -28.60 -1.55 -1.30
N GLU A 105 -28.83 -2.61 -2.07
CA GLU A 105 -29.86 -3.60 -1.78
C GLU A 105 -29.61 -4.28 -0.43
N MET A 106 -28.37 -4.69 -0.16
CA MET A 106 -28.00 -5.36 1.09
C MET A 106 -28.04 -4.43 2.30
N THR A 107 -27.53 -3.22 2.16
CA THR A 107 -27.26 -2.36 3.33
C THR A 107 -28.31 -1.28 3.55
N GLY A 108 -29.09 -0.94 2.52
CA GLY A 108 -29.93 0.25 2.47
C GLY A 108 -29.14 1.55 2.39
N TYR A 109 -27.81 1.51 2.18
CA TYR A 109 -27.00 2.71 2.03
C TYR A 109 -27.51 3.54 0.84
N SER A 110 -27.66 4.83 1.05
CA SER A 110 -28.13 5.72 -0.02
C SER A 110 -27.48 7.08 0.04
N GLY A 111 -26.33 7.21 0.71
CA GLY A 111 -25.58 8.45 0.78
C GLY A 111 -24.63 8.66 -0.40
N ASN A 112 -23.69 9.58 -0.21
CA ASN A 112 -22.53 9.76 -1.07
C ASN A 112 -21.28 9.92 -0.19
N PRO A 113 -20.33 8.96 -0.23
CA PRO A 113 -19.13 9.00 0.60
C PRO A 113 -18.27 10.26 0.38
N MET A 114 -18.35 10.88 -0.81
CA MET A 114 -17.67 12.15 -1.12
C MET A 114 -18.25 13.36 -0.39
N VAL A 115 -19.48 13.25 0.14
CA VAL A 115 -20.18 14.31 0.86
C VAL A 115 -20.14 14.06 2.36
N GLU A 116 -20.23 12.79 2.79
CA GLU A 116 -20.51 12.44 4.19
C GLU A 116 -19.31 12.47 5.13
N ILE A 117 -18.06 12.50 4.62
CA ILE A 117 -16.77 12.55 5.33
C ILE A 117 -16.65 11.64 6.56
N ASP A 118 -15.79 10.63 6.47
CA ASP A 118 -15.52 9.71 7.58
C ASP A 118 -14.32 10.17 8.43
N TYR A 119 -14.54 10.35 9.73
CA TYR A 119 -13.49 10.65 10.71
C TYR A 119 -13.46 9.69 11.90
N THR A 120 -13.87 8.46 11.67
CA THR A 120 -14.10 7.49 12.72
C THR A 120 -12.81 6.81 13.16
N PRO A 121 -12.80 6.19 14.36
CA PRO A 121 -11.65 5.43 14.83
C PRO A 121 -11.25 4.33 13.84
N LYS A 122 -9.93 4.12 13.73
CA LYS A 122 -9.34 3.11 12.85
C LYS A 122 -8.33 2.27 13.61
N TRP A 123 -8.30 0.98 13.29
CA TRP A 123 -7.34 0.01 13.82
C TRP A 123 -6.59 -0.64 12.67
N CYS A 124 -5.28 -0.78 12.82
CA CYS A 124 -4.48 -1.62 11.95
C CYS A 124 -4.40 -3.02 12.56
N VAL A 125 -4.84 -4.03 11.83
CA VAL A 125 -4.68 -5.44 12.20
C VAL A 125 -3.67 -6.09 11.26
N VAL A 126 -2.69 -6.77 11.83
CA VAL A 126 -1.73 -7.55 11.07
C VAL A 126 -1.93 -9.01 11.37
N ILE A 127 -1.96 -9.85 10.34
CA ILE A 127 -2.22 -11.28 10.45
C ILE A 127 -1.16 -12.00 9.64
N SER A 128 -0.43 -12.93 10.27
CA SER A 128 0.50 -13.79 9.54
C SER A 128 -0.25 -14.57 8.45
N LYS A 129 0.40 -14.88 7.32
CA LYS A 129 -0.23 -15.62 6.20
C LYS A 129 -0.90 -16.94 6.57
N PHE A 130 -0.50 -17.54 7.70
CA PHE A 130 -1.09 -18.79 8.21
C PHE A 130 -2.25 -18.57 9.19
N GLY A 131 -2.56 -17.32 9.55
CA GLY A 131 -3.61 -16.94 10.49
C GLY A 131 -3.25 -17.13 11.98
N GLU A 132 -1.99 -17.46 12.29
CA GLU A 132 -1.59 -17.91 13.64
C GLU A 132 -1.17 -16.76 14.57
N LYS A 133 -0.45 -15.78 14.05
CA LYS A 133 0.00 -14.59 14.80
C LYS A 133 -0.76 -13.36 14.31
N ARG A 134 -1.11 -12.49 15.26
CA ARG A 134 -1.72 -11.19 14.94
C ARG A 134 -1.25 -10.07 15.86
N ALA A 135 -1.28 -8.86 15.34
CA ALA A 135 -1.19 -7.61 16.09
C ALA A 135 -2.42 -6.75 15.80
N LEU A 136 -2.83 -5.93 16.77
CA LEU A 136 -3.89 -4.94 16.62
C LEU A 136 -3.38 -3.62 17.21
N VAL A 137 -3.36 -2.57 16.40
CA VAL A 137 -2.87 -1.24 16.77
C VAL A 137 -3.98 -0.23 16.53
N GLU A 138 -4.34 0.53 17.55
CA GLU A 138 -5.30 1.63 17.41
C GLU A 138 -4.61 2.89 16.87
N LEU A 139 -5.01 3.33 15.68
CA LEU A 139 -4.33 4.43 14.97
C LEU A 139 -4.63 5.81 15.56
N SER A 140 -5.75 5.95 16.29
CA SER A 140 -6.13 7.19 16.98
C SER A 140 -5.08 7.62 18.02
N SER A 141 -4.26 6.68 18.51
CA SER A 141 -3.21 6.93 19.50
C SER A 141 -1.95 7.62 18.92
N TYR A 142 -1.87 7.79 17.60
CA TYR A 142 -0.75 8.43 16.91
C TYR A 142 -1.19 9.77 16.32
N GLU A 143 -0.89 10.88 17.00
CA GLU A 143 -1.33 12.21 16.56
C GLU A 143 -0.44 12.84 15.47
N ASP A 144 0.83 12.40 15.33
CA ASP A 144 1.85 13.04 14.45
C ASP A 144 2.66 12.04 13.60
N TRP A 145 2.02 10.96 13.15
CA TRP A 145 2.66 10.02 12.23
C TRP A 145 2.55 10.49 10.77
N SER A 146 3.62 10.29 10.03
CA SER A 146 3.78 10.71 8.62
C SER A 146 3.97 9.53 7.67
N SER A 147 4.32 8.37 8.22
CA SER A 147 4.50 7.11 7.49
C SER A 147 4.18 5.94 8.42
N TRP A 148 3.77 4.80 7.86
CA TRP A 148 3.56 3.58 8.63
C TRP A 148 4.82 3.11 9.39
N PHE A 149 6.01 3.54 8.97
CA PHE A 149 7.24 3.33 9.73
C PHE A 149 7.31 4.11 11.06
N ASP A 150 6.45 5.08 11.30
CA ASP A 150 6.40 5.76 12.59
C ASP A 150 5.72 4.91 13.68
N ILE A 151 4.96 3.89 13.28
CA ILE A 151 4.27 2.94 14.14
C ILE A 151 5.19 1.73 14.37
N VAL A 152 6.02 1.80 15.41
CA VAL A 152 7.09 0.84 15.70
C VAL A 152 6.54 -0.58 15.94
N GLU A 153 5.33 -0.66 16.48
CA GLU A 153 4.60 -1.91 16.74
C GLU A 153 4.34 -2.73 15.47
N LEU A 154 4.34 -2.08 14.30
CA LEU A 154 4.16 -2.74 13.01
C LEU A 154 5.46 -3.27 12.42
N TRP A 155 6.63 -2.77 12.85
CA TRP A 155 7.92 -3.11 12.23
C TRP A 155 8.19 -4.62 12.14
N PRO A 156 7.93 -5.44 13.17
CA PRO A 156 8.14 -6.90 13.08
C PRO A 156 7.37 -7.59 11.95
N TYR A 157 6.37 -6.92 11.41
CA TYR A 157 5.51 -7.46 10.36
C TYR A 157 5.81 -6.88 8.98
N LEU A 158 6.68 -5.88 8.87
CA LEU A 158 7.10 -5.29 7.60
C LEU A 158 8.24 -6.10 6.98
N SER A 159 8.24 -6.18 5.66
CA SER A 159 9.27 -6.87 4.89
C SER A 159 10.64 -6.28 5.22
N GLY A 160 11.61 -7.15 5.50
CA GLY A 160 13.00 -6.74 5.72
C GLY A 160 13.32 -6.09 7.05
N TYR A 161 12.43 -6.19 8.04
CA TYR A 161 12.73 -5.80 9.42
C TYR A 161 13.91 -6.57 10.01
N VAL A 162 14.68 -5.86 10.82
CA VAL A 162 15.84 -6.38 11.57
C VAL A 162 15.68 -5.91 13.02
N GLU A 163 15.58 -6.88 13.93
CA GLU A 163 15.40 -6.64 15.36
C GLU A 163 16.63 -5.99 15.99
N ASP A 164 16.41 -5.16 17.02
CA ASP A 164 17.42 -4.55 17.88
C ASP A 164 18.55 -3.77 17.16
N TYR A 165 18.20 -3.15 16.04
CA TYR A 165 19.18 -2.44 15.23
C TYR A 165 19.25 -0.93 15.55
N PRO A 166 20.46 -0.33 15.68
CA PRO A 166 20.62 1.04 16.20
C PRO A 166 20.04 2.11 15.28
N VAL A 167 20.03 1.88 13.96
CA VAL A 167 19.39 2.75 12.99
C VAL A 167 18.45 1.95 12.11
N GLN A 168 17.16 2.03 12.36
CA GLN A 168 16.20 1.43 11.48
C GLN A 168 16.19 2.15 10.13
N MET A 169 16.31 1.38 9.05
CA MET A 169 16.27 1.89 7.68
C MET A 169 15.10 1.24 6.94
N GLY A 170 14.44 2.00 6.07
CA GLY A 170 13.35 1.47 5.27
C GLY A 170 13.16 2.19 3.94
N VAL A 171 12.91 1.44 2.87
CA VAL A 171 12.52 1.99 1.57
C VAL A 171 11.09 2.51 1.68
N LEU A 172 10.90 3.82 1.58
CA LEU A 172 9.59 4.48 1.61
C LEU A 172 8.90 4.46 0.25
N SER A 173 9.66 4.78 -0.80
CA SER A 173 9.20 4.81 -2.19
C SER A 173 10.29 4.30 -3.13
N HIS A 174 9.89 3.81 -4.29
CA HIS A 174 10.80 3.26 -5.29
C HIS A 174 10.16 3.33 -6.69
N ASP A 175 10.70 4.18 -7.55
CA ASP A 175 10.10 4.56 -8.82
C ASP A 175 11.14 4.57 -9.94
N ILE A 176 10.64 4.62 -11.17
CA ILE A 176 11.43 4.44 -12.38
C ILE A 176 11.44 5.72 -13.18
N GLN A 177 12.64 6.19 -13.50
CA GLN A 177 12.83 7.26 -14.47
C GLN A 177 13.29 6.68 -15.80
N LEU A 178 12.65 7.09 -16.88
CA LEU A 178 13.01 6.68 -18.24
C LEU A 178 13.99 7.66 -18.90
N GLU A 179 14.79 7.15 -19.85
CA GLU A 179 15.59 7.99 -20.74
C GLU A 179 14.70 8.78 -21.71
N ARG A 180 15.16 9.97 -22.14
CA ARG A 180 14.40 10.87 -23.02
C ARG A 180 14.20 10.23 -24.40
N TYR A 181 12.97 9.80 -24.71
CA TYR A 181 12.63 9.20 -26.01
C TYR A 181 11.82 10.16 -26.91
N PRO A 182 12.30 10.48 -28.13
CA PRO A 182 11.52 11.21 -29.12
C PRO A 182 10.51 10.25 -29.79
N GLY A 183 9.30 10.13 -29.22
CA GLY A 183 8.21 9.39 -29.87
C GLY A 183 7.32 8.55 -28.96
N LEU A 184 7.20 8.89 -27.67
CA LEU A 184 6.23 8.29 -26.76
C LEU A 184 4.79 8.62 -27.22
N SER A 185 4.30 7.85 -28.20
CA SER A 185 2.89 7.74 -28.60
C SER A 185 2.36 6.34 -28.32
N LEU A 186 2.98 5.64 -27.37
CA LEU A 186 2.66 4.28 -26.98
C LEU A 186 1.74 4.32 -25.77
N ASN A 187 0.73 3.45 -25.75
CA ASN A 187 -0.10 3.25 -24.55
C ASN A 187 0.72 2.58 -23.43
N ALA A 188 0.24 2.67 -22.19
CA ALA A 188 0.93 2.17 -21.01
C ALA A 188 1.38 0.70 -21.16
N ASP A 189 0.55 -0.17 -21.72
CA ASP A 189 0.86 -1.58 -21.93
C ASP A 189 2.01 -1.81 -22.92
N SER A 190 2.10 -0.98 -23.96
CA SER A 190 3.20 -1.06 -24.91
C SER A 190 4.51 -0.59 -24.27
N ILE A 191 4.48 0.45 -23.44
CA ILE A 191 5.66 0.90 -22.70
C ILE A 191 6.09 -0.17 -21.69
N LYS A 192 5.16 -0.75 -20.93
CA LYS A 192 5.44 -1.83 -19.95
C LYS A 192 6.21 -3.00 -20.57
N ARG A 193 5.87 -3.40 -21.80
CA ARG A 193 6.60 -4.44 -22.56
C ARG A 193 7.95 -3.93 -23.06
N GLU A 194 7.98 -2.73 -23.63
CA GLU A 194 9.20 -2.16 -24.22
C GLU A 194 10.31 -1.85 -23.21
N LEU A 195 9.98 -1.64 -21.93
CA LEU A 195 10.97 -1.31 -20.89
C LEU A 195 12.01 -2.42 -20.67
N PHE A 196 11.66 -3.67 -20.98
CA PHE A 196 12.55 -4.83 -20.88
C PHE A 196 12.82 -5.53 -22.22
N ASP A 197 12.21 -5.09 -23.34
CA ASP A 197 12.40 -5.73 -24.64
C ASP A 197 13.75 -5.36 -25.31
N TRP A 198 14.28 -6.37 -26.01
CA TRP A 198 15.65 -6.65 -26.52
C TRP A 198 16.54 -5.57 -27.17
N ASN A 199 16.15 -4.28 -27.24
CA ASN A 199 16.98 -3.22 -27.84
C ASN A 199 17.59 -2.23 -26.83
N GLY A 200 17.64 -2.62 -25.56
CA GLY A 200 18.32 -1.87 -24.50
C GLY A 200 17.33 -1.38 -23.46
N VAL A 201 17.55 -1.79 -22.21
CA VAL A 201 16.81 -1.35 -21.03
C VAL A 201 16.80 0.18 -20.99
N ARG A 202 15.61 0.78 -21.08
CA ARG A 202 15.42 2.25 -21.19
C ARG A 202 15.26 2.95 -19.85
N ILE A 203 15.58 2.23 -18.76
CA ILE A 203 15.52 2.75 -17.39
C ILE A 203 16.75 3.64 -17.17
N LYS A 204 16.55 4.96 -17.15
CA LYS A 204 17.61 5.93 -16.83
C LYS A 204 18.11 5.75 -15.41
N SER A 205 17.17 5.56 -14.48
CA SER A 205 17.49 5.31 -13.08
C SER A 205 16.28 4.84 -12.31
N VAL A 206 16.54 4.13 -11.22
CA VAL A 206 15.57 3.85 -10.17
C VAL A 206 15.81 4.84 -9.04
N TYR A 207 14.78 5.48 -8.52
CA TYR A 207 14.93 6.50 -7.48
C TYR A 207 13.84 6.34 -6.42
N GLY A 208 13.98 7.03 -5.30
CA GLY A 208 12.98 6.95 -4.25
C GLY A 208 13.44 7.62 -2.98
N GLN A 209 12.74 7.30 -1.90
CA GLN A 209 13.00 7.83 -0.56
C GLN A 209 13.35 6.70 0.41
N MET A 210 14.34 6.96 1.26
CA MET A 210 14.73 6.10 2.36
C MET A 210 14.34 6.78 3.68
N TYR A 211 13.68 6.02 4.54
CA TYR A 211 13.47 6.34 5.95
C TYR A 211 14.68 5.92 6.76
N LEU A 212 15.11 6.79 7.65
CA LEU A 212 16.15 6.54 8.63
C LEU A 212 15.63 6.92 10.01
N ARG A 213 15.76 6.03 10.99
CA ARG A 213 15.42 6.33 12.38
C ARG A 213 16.49 5.84 13.33
N ASN A 214 17.00 6.74 14.14
CA ASN A 214 17.88 6.39 15.25
C ASN A 214 17.05 5.80 16.39
N ASN A 215 17.28 4.53 16.74
CA ASN A 215 16.58 3.85 17.84
C ASN A 215 17.29 4.01 19.19
N THR A 216 18.41 4.71 19.22
CA THR A 216 19.24 4.86 20.41
C THR A 216 19.02 6.19 21.11
N THR A 217 19.46 6.26 22.36
CA THR A 217 19.51 7.50 23.14
C THR A 217 20.76 8.33 22.88
N SER A 218 21.62 7.90 21.94
CA SER A 218 22.86 8.57 21.55
C SER A 218 22.79 9.06 20.12
N THR A 219 23.63 10.04 19.76
CA THR A 219 23.78 10.44 18.35
C THR A 219 24.40 9.29 17.55
N VAL A 220 23.86 9.03 16.35
CA VAL A 220 24.40 8.04 15.41
C VAL A 220 24.86 8.72 14.12
N CYS A 221 25.96 8.25 13.57
CA CYS A 221 26.56 8.75 12.33
C CYS A 221 26.52 7.67 11.24
N LEU A 222 25.92 7.99 10.11
CA LEU A 222 25.92 7.18 8.90
C LEU A 222 26.93 7.76 7.90
N SER A 223 27.84 6.93 7.41
CA SER A 223 28.90 7.37 6.50
C SER A 223 29.25 6.29 5.47
N SER A 224 29.84 6.69 4.35
CA SER A 224 30.33 5.77 3.32
C SER A 224 31.51 6.42 2.61
N SER A 225 32.50 5.61 2.23
CA SER A 225 33.62 6.03 1.38
C SER A 225 33.34 5.81 -0.11
N THR A 226 32.29 5.05 -0.44
CA THR A 226 31.87 4.76 -1.82
C THR A 226 30.51 5.40 -2.09
N LYS A 227 30.08 5.43 -3.36
CA LYS A 227 28.72 5.84 -3.73
C LYS A 227 27.69 4.70 -3.66
N GLU A 228 28.14 3.48 -3.35
CA GLU A 228 27.31 2.28 -3.25
C GLU A 228 26.77 2.21 -1.82
N HIS A 229 25.72 2.99 -1.52
CA HIS A 229 25.19 3.08 -0.16
C HIS A 229 24.23 1.95 0.17
N TYR A 230 23.48 1.47 -0.84
CA TYR A 230 22.58 0.32 -0.74
C TYR A 230 22.70 -0.55 -1.97
N ALA A 231 22.28 -1.81 -1.86
CA ALA A 231 22.18 -2.74 -2.97
C ALA A 231 20.85 -3.50 -2.95
N VAL A 232 20.22 -3.58 -4.11
CA VAL A 232 19.11 -4.51 -4.39
C VAL A 232 19.69 -5.70 -5.14
N VAL A 233 19.61 -6.89 -4.55
CA VAL A 233 20.35 -8.07 -5.01
C VAL A 233 19.42 -9.11 -5.62
N ASN A 234 19.66 -9.51 -6.87
CA ASN A 234 18.86 -10.54 -7.55
C ASN A 234 19.48 -11.96 -7.49
N GLY A 235 20.57 -12.12 -6.74
CA GLY A 235 21.33 -13.37 -6.59
C GLY A 235 22.44 -13.59 -7.63
N ARG A 236 22.46 -12.81 -8.72
CA ARG A 236 23.51 -12.83 -9.75
C ARG A 236 24.24 -11.50 -9.86
N ASP A 237 23.48 -10.41 -9.77
CA ASP A 237 23.92 -9.02 -9.84
C ASP A 237 23.23 -8.17 -8.77
N SER A 238 23.70 -6.93 -8.67
CA SER A 238 23.20 -5.92 -7.76
C SER A 238 22.88 -4.62 -8.50
N LEU A 239 21.71 -4.05 -8.22
CA LEU A 239 21.41 -2.65 -8.50
C LEU A 239 21.88 -1.82 -7.30
N TYR A 240 22.90 -1.00 -7.49
CA TYR A 240 23.43 -0.16 -6.40
C TYR A 240 22.74 1.20 -6.38
N LEU A 241 22.39 1.64 -5.17
CA LEU A 241 21.71 2.91 -4.91
C LEU A 241 22.62 3.83 -4.10
N SER A 242 22.66 5.10 -4.50
CA SER A 242 23.34 6.19 -3.81
C SER A 242 22.33 7.13 -3.21
N LEU A 243 22.59 7.57 -1.98
CA LEU A 243 21.88 8.70 -1.40
C LEU A 243 22.22 9.98 -2.17
N CYS A 244 21.24 10.86 -2.30
CA CYS A 244 21.39 12.20 -2.86
C CYS A 244 21.92 13.19 -1.82
N ASP A 245 21.60 12.97 -0.55
CA ASP A 245 22.11 13.74 0.59
C ASP A 245 23.64 13.61 0.72
N SER A 246 24.29 14.70 1.20
CA SER A 246 25.69 14.68 1.58
C SER A 246 25.93 13.78 2.79
N LEU A 247 26.97 12.94 2.71
CA LEU A 247 27.46 12.16 3.85
C LEU A 247 28.58 12.93 4.60
N PRO A 248 28.74 12.71 5.92
CA PRO A 248 27.95 11.82 6.77
C PRO A 248 26.56 12.38 7.12
N ILE A 249 25.59 11.49 7.33
CA ILE A 249 24.30 11.85 7.93
C ILE A 249 24.40 11.62 9.45
N VAL A 250 24.14 12.66 10.22
CA VAL A 250 24.15 12.60 11.69
C VAL A 250 22.71 12.67 12.19
N LEU A 251 22.28 11.65 12.94
CA LEU A 251 20.96 11.54 13.54
C LEU A 251 21.07 11.72 15.06
N LYS A 252 20.33 12.68 15.60
CA LYS A 252 20.14 12.87 17.05
C LYS A 252 19.39 11.67 17.66
N PRO A 253 19.42 11.51 18.99
CA PRO A 253 18.63 10.48 19.67
C PRO A 253 17.18 10.49 19.23
N LEU A 254 16.65 9.33 18.86
CA LEU A 254 15.26 9.15 18.40
C LEU A 254 14.85 9.95 17.15
N GLU A 255 15.80 10.59 16.46
CA GLU A 255 15.52 11.36 15.25
C GLU A 255 15.15 10.44 14.09
N ARG A 256 14.11 10.85 13.37
CA ARG A 256 13.71 10.30 12.08
C ARG A 256 14.07 11.27 10.96
N LYS A 257 14.56 10.76 9.84
CA LYS A 257 14.89 11.55 8.65
C LYS A 257 14.53 10.77 7.39
N THR A 258 13.93 11.46 6.42
CA THR A 258 13.76 10.96 5.06
C THR A 258 14.84 11.53 4.17
N VAL A 259 15.48 10.68 3.37
CA VAL A 259 16.53 11.05 2.41
C VAL A 259 16.20 10.50 1.03
N GLU A 260 16.62 11.19 -0.02
CA GLU A 260 16.40 10.73 -1.38
C GLU A 260 17.55 9.82 -1.83
N TYR A 261 17.24 8.85 -2.70
CA TYR A 261 18.24 8.00 -3.34
C TYR A 261 18.00 7.85 -4.84
N ARG A 262 19.05 7.44 -5.54
CA ARG A 262 19.00 7.06 -6.96
C ARG A 262 19.97 5.91 -7.24
N SER A 263 19.64 5.05 -8.19
CA SER A 263 20.57 4.07 -8.74
C SER A 263 21.79 4.75 -9.34
N LEU A 264 22.96 4.13 -9.23
CA LEU A 264 24.18 4.69 -9.79
C LEU A 264 24.09 4.89 -11.31
N SER A 265 24.68 5.98 -11.79
CA SER A 265 24.78 6.28 -13.20
C SER A 265 25.49 5.17 -13.97
N GLY A 266 24.97 4.81 -15.14
CA GLY A 266 25.56 3.78 -16.00
C GLY A 266 25.08 2.35 -15.70
N GLN A 267 24.20 2.14 -14.72
CA GLN A 267 23.59 0.83 -14.47
C GLN A 267 22.37 0.55 -15.36
N SER A 268 21.91 1.52 -16.15
CA SER A 268 20.80 1.39 -17.11
C SER A 268 20.98 0.24 -18.10
N GLY A 269 22.21 -0.02 -18.54
CA GLY A 269 22.57 -1.17 -19.41
C GLY A 269 23.31 -2.28 -18.68
N SER A 270 23.10 -2.44 -17.38
CA SER A 270 23.77 -3.48 -16.58
C SER A 270 23.10 -4.85 -16.74
N PHE A 271 23.88 -5.91 -16.52
CA PHE A 271 23.39 -7.30 -16.45
C PHE A 271 22.23 -7.47 -15.45
N PHE A 272 22.13 -6.61 -14.43
CA PHE A 272 21.01 -6.63 -13.48
C PHE A 272 19.66 -6.55 -14.20
N PHE A 273 19.48 -5.58 -15.10
CA PHE A 273 18.21 -5.39 -15.79
C PHE A 273 18.02 -6.38 -16.94
N GLU A 274 19.10 -6.86 -17.57
CA GLU A 274 19.01 -7.96 -18.55
C GLU A 274 18.53 -9.26 -17.89
N HIS A 275 19.06 -9.58 -16.71
CA HIS A 275 18.58 -10.71 -15.93
C HIS A 275 17.14 -10.52 -15.45
N LEU A 276 16.80 -9.31 -14.97
CA LEU A 276 15.43 -8.98 -14.59
C LEU A 276 14.45 -9.19 -15.76
N ALA A 277 14.82 -8.75 -16.97
CA ALA A 277 14.03 -8.93 -18.19
C ALA A 277 13.83 -10.40 -18.59
N SER A 278 14.72 -11.29 -18.18
CA SER A 278 14.62 -12.73 -18.47
C SER A 278 13.64 -13.49 -17.58
N GLU A 279 13.15 -12.86 -16.52
CA GLU A 279 12.19 -13.46 -15.59
C GLU A 279 10.79 -13.53 -16.20
N LYS A 280 9.99 -14.51 -15.75
CA LYS A 280 8.63 -14.71 -16.27
C LYS A 280 7.72 -13.51 -16.00
N ASN A 281 7.84 -12.90 -14.82
CA ASN A 281 7.12 -11.70 -14.41
C ASN A 281 8.14 -10.65 -13.91
N PRO A 282 8.82 -9.92 -14.81
CA PRO A 282 9.93 -9.04 -14.44
C PRO A 282 9.56 -7.96 -13.42
N TRP A 283 8.38 -7.35 -13.56
CA TRP A 283 7.92 -6.27 -12.69
C TRP A 283 7.62 -6.74 -11.26
N GLU A 284 6.87 -7.84 -11.14
CA GLU A 284 6.57 -8.46 -9.86
C GLU A 284 7.85 -8.95 -9.19
N TYR A 285 8.77 -9.54 -9.96
CA TYR A 285 10.07 -9.95 -9.44
C TYR A 285 10.85 -8.74 -8.95
N PHE A 286 10.90 -7.66 -9.73
CA PHE A 286 11.64 -6.45 -9.37
C PHE A 286 11.12 -5.81 -8.08
N TYR A 287 9.80 -5.71 -7.94
CA TYR A 287 9.17 -5.27 -6.71
C TYR A 287 9.58 -6.13 -5.52
N ASN A 288 9.47 -7.46 -5.67
CA ASN A 288 9.85 -8.40 -4.61
C ASN A 288 11.33 -8.29 -4.21
N LEU A 289 12.23 -7.91 -5.13
CA LEU A 289 13.62 -7.64 -4.81
C LEU A 289 13.77 -6.45 -3.85
N PHE A 290 12.98 -5.38 -4.03
CA PHE A 290 12.98 -4.27 -3.07
C PHE A 290 12.47 -4.70 -1.70
N CYS A 291 11.39 -5.48 -1.65
CA CYS A 291 10.82 -5.98 -0.40
C CYS A 291 11.78 -6.93 0.35
N ARG A 292 12.46 -7.82 -0.38
CA ARG A 292 13.13 -8.98 0.23
C ARG A 292 14.66 -8.95 0.17
N SER A 293 15.24 -8.14 -0.70
CA SER A 293 16.66 -8.24 -1.07
C SER A 293 17.35 -6.88 -1.16
N THR A 294 16.89 -5.90 -0.38
CA THR A 294 17.57 -4.61 -0.21
C THR A 294 18.47 -4.63 1.02
N TYR A 295 19.73 -4.23 0.83
CA TYR A 295 20.74 -4.21 1.89
C TYR A 295 21.43 -2.85 1.97
N CYS A 296 21.72 -2.42 3.20
CA CYS A 296 22.57 -1.28 3.48
C CYS A 296 24.04 -1.70 3.37
N LEU A 297 24.87 -0.83 2.78
CA LEU A 297 26.32 -0.98 2.64
C LEU A 297 27.09 0.15 3.34
N MET A 298 26.38 1.06 4.02
CA MET A 298 27.00 2.18 4.72
C MET A 298 27.57 1.76 6.08
N ASN A 299 28.50 2.56 6.58
CA ASN A 299 29.01 2.44 7.93
C ASN A 299 28.08 3.13 8.93
N VAL A 300 27.82 2.46 10.05
CA VAL A 300 27.09 3.01 11.20
C VAL A 300 28.10 3.21 12.33
N ASN A 301 28.28 4.45 12.79
CA ASN A 301 29.29 4.81 13.80
C ASN A 301 30.72 4.35 13.46
N GLY A 302 31.04 4.27 12.16
CA GLY A 302 32.35 3.84 11.67
C GLY A 302 32.50 2.33 11.48
N GLU A 303 31.51 1.53 11.83
CA GLU A 303 31.50 0.09 11.60
C GLU A 303 30.81 -0.24 10.28
N GLU A 304 31.48 -1.02 9.42
CA GLU A 304 30.89 -1.54 8.17
C GLU A 304 29.75 -2.50 8.52
N LEU A 305 28.56 -2.21 8.00
CA LEU A 305 27.38 -2.93 8.38
C LEU A 305 26.55 -3.32 7.16
N LYS A 306 26.40 -4.63 6.96
CA LYS A 306 25.59 -5.22 5.90
C LYS A 306 24.30 -5.73 6.53
N THR A 307 23.31 -4.84 6.60
CA THR A 307 22.00 -5.17 7.16
C THR A 307 20.93 -5.14 6.09
N LYS A 308 19.85 -5.87 6.31
CA LYS A 308 18.64 -5.78 5.49
C LYS A 308 17.93 -4.46 5.78
N VAL A 309 17.31 -3.89 4.75
CA VAL A 309 16.52 -2.66 4.83
C VAL A 309 15.04 -3.04 4.81
N MET A 310 14.25 -2.40 5.69
CA MET A 310 12.79 -2.59 5.66
C MET A 310 12.19 -2.07 4.36
N PHE A 311 10.99 -2.52 4.06
CA PHE A 311 10.22 -2.00 2.95
C PHE A 311 8.85 -1.53 3.43
N HIS A 312 8.40 -0.39 2.90
CA HIS A 312 7.11 0.19 3.23
C HIS A 312 6.02 -0.54 2.45
N ASP A 313 5.60 -1.70 2.95
CA ASP A 313 4.66 -2.59 2.24
C ASP A 313 3.29 -1.93 1.97
N ILE A 314 2.87 -0.97 2.80
CA ILE A 314 1.53 -0.40 2.77
C ILE A 314 1.40 0.67 1.69
N GLY A 315 0.48 0.47 0.74
CA GLY A 315 0.19 1.40 -0.37
C GLY A 315 1.25 1.45 -1.47
N ASN A 316 2.36 0.73 -1.30
CA ASN A 316 3.49 0.71 -2.23
C ASN A 316 3.50 -0.62 -3.00
N TYR A 317 2.71 -0.69 -4.08
CA TYR A 317 2.41 -1.92 -4.81
C TYR A 317 3.05 -2.01 -6.20
N GLY A 318 4.13 -1.28 -6.41
CA GLY A 318 4.82 -1.25 -7.68
C GLY A 318 5.53 0.08 -7.91
N PHE A 319 5.62 0.50 -9.15
CA PHE A 319 6.50 1.60 -9.58
C PHE A 319 5.70 2.68 -10.29
N GLU A 320 5.85 3.92 -9.87
CA GLU A 320 5.53 5.05 -10.74
C GLU A 320 6.61 5.20 -11.81
N VAL A 321 6.18 5.49 -13.03
CA VAL A 321 7.08 5.68 -14.17
C VAL A 321 7.05 7.14 -14.60
N THR A 322 8.20 7.82 -14.55
CA THR A 322 8.34 9.23 -14.92
C THR A 322 9.28 9.43 -16.11
N CYS A 323 9.11 10.55 -16.83
CA CYS A 323 9.97 10.93 -17.95
C CYS A 323 10.22 12.44 -17.99
N GLU A 324 11.48 12.84 -18.18
CA GLU A 324 11.90 14.26 -18.17
C GLU A 324 11.29 15.12 -19.30
N LYS A 325 10.72 14.51 -20.35
CA LYS A 325 10.17 15.25 -21.51
C LYS A 325 8.93 16.07 -21.17
N PHE A 326 8.15 15.68 -20.16
CA PHE A 326 6.88 16.33 -19.79
C PHE A 326 6.97 17.11 -18.47
N GLY A 327 8.17 17.29 -17.90
CA GLY A 327 8.34 17.79 -16.53
C GLY A 327 8.38 16.65 -15.50
N LYS A 328 8.17 16.95 -14.21
CA LYS A 328 8.01 15.93 -13.15
C LYS A 328 6.59 15.31 -13.21
N GLU A 329 6.14 14.87 -14.37
CA GLU A 329 4.82 14.26 -14.51
C GLU A 329 4.96 12.73 -14.56
N THR A 330 4.20 12.06 -13.69
CA THR A 330 4.01 10.60 -13.71
C THR A 330 3.30 10.22 -15.02
N LEU A 331 3.90 9.30 -15.77
CA LEU A 331 3.36 8.83 -17.04
C LEU A 331 2.28 7.77 -16.84
N PHE A 332 2.57 6.79 -15.98
CA PHE A 332 1.67 5.70 -15.60
C PHE A 332 2.27 4.96 -14.40
N ARG A 333 1.46 4.10 -13.77
CA ARG A 333 1.89 3.20 -12.71
C ARG A 333 1.99 1.75 -13.21
N ILE A 334 3.02 1.04 -12.77
CA ILE A 334 3.17 -0.40 -12.94
C ILE A 334 2.86 -1.04 -11.61
N LEU A 335 1.77 -1.78 -11.54
CA LEU A 335 1.36 -2.50 -10.34
C LEU A 335 1.85 -3.95 -10.39
N ASN A 336 2.02 -4.55 -9.21
CA ASN A 336 2.21 -5.98 -9.09
C ASN A 336 1.01 -6.74 -9.67
N HIS A 337 1.26 -7.97 -10.10
CA HIS A 337 0.22 -8.82 -10.67
C HIS A 337 -0.92 -9.04 -9.68
N GLY A 338 -2.17 -9.00 -10.14
CA GLY A 338 -3.37 -9.13 -9.29
C GLY A 338 -3.96 -7.79 -8.85
N ILE A 339 -3.13 -6.75 -8.72
CA ILE A 339 -3.56 -5.45 -8.20
C ILE A 339 -4.12 -4.58 -9.34
N TYR A 340 -5.39 -4.19 -9.21
CA TYR A 340 -6.09 -3.34 -10.18
C TYR A 340 -5.61 -1.88 -10.15
N ASP A 341 -5.71 -1.17 -11.27
CA ASP A 341 -5.41 0.26 -11.33
C ASP A 341 -6.38 1.04 -10.43
N LYS A 342 -5.82 1.64 -9.38
CA LYS A 342 -6.57 2.42 -8.40
C LYS A 342 -7.16 3.69 -9.02
N GLU A 343 -6.49 4.32 -9.99
CA GLU A 343 -6.95 5.60 -10.56
C GLU A 343 -8.21 5.39 -11.41
N ASP A 344 -8.21 4.39 -12.29
CA ASP A 344 -9.38 4.02 -13.10
C ASP A 344 -10.57 3.64 -12.22
N ARG A 345 -10.32 2.94 -11.10
CA ARG A 345 -11.35 2.56 -10.12
C ARG A 345 -11.94 3.79 -9.43
N ILE A 346 -11.09 4.68 -8.92
CA ILE A 346 -11.52 5.91 -8.26
C ILE A 346 -12.36 6.75 -9.22
N GLU A 347 -11.93 6.91 -10.48
CA GLU A 347 -12.67 7.68 -11.47
C GLU A 347 -14.04 7.06 -11.78
N LYS A 348 -14.09 5.74 -11.99
CA LYS A 348 -15.33 5.00 -12.23
C LYS A 348 -16.28 5.12 -11.05
N ASN A 349 -15.80 4.88 -9.83
CA ASN A 349 -16.63 4.91 -8.62
C ASN A 349 -17.07 6.33 -8.29
N THR A 350 -16.22 7.34 -8.51
CA THR A 350 -16.57 8.77 -8.40
C THR A 350 -17.75 9.11 -9.31
N LYS A 351 -17.68 8.75 -10.60
CA LYS A 351 -18.77 8.99 -11.55
C LYS A 351 -20.06 8.30 -11.12
N LEU A 352 -19.95 7.08 -10.61
CA LEU A 352 -21.08 6.27 -10.18
C LEU A 352 -21.79 6.90 -8.96
N TRP A 353 -21.05 7.21 -7.89
CA TRP A 353 -21.61 7.84 -6.69
C TRP A 353 -22.22 9.23 -6.97
N TRP A 354 -21.59 10.03 -7.85
CA TRP A 354 -22.18 11.31 -8.28
C TRP A 354 -23.47 11.14 -9.09
N THR A 355 -23.51 10.16 -9.99
CA THR A 355 -24.73 9.85 -10.76
C THR A 355 -25.86 9.48 -9.82
N GLU A 356 -25.60 8.60 -8.86
CA GLU A 356 -26.57 8.18 -7.85
C GLU A 356 -27.02 9.34 -6.95
N TRP A 357 -26.10 10.22 -6.56
CA TRP A 357 -26.41 11.42 -5.79
C TRP A 357 -27.32 12.36 -6.56
N ASN A 358 -26.99 12.66 -7.82
CA ASN A 358 -27.73 13.61 -8.65
C ASN A 358 -29.12 13.10 -9.05
N ASN A 359 -29.33 11.79 -9.06
CA ASN A 359 -30.64 11.18 -9.30
C ASN A 359 -31.60 11.31 -8.10
N LYS A 360 -31.14 11.78 -6.93
CA LYS A 360 -31.98 11.97 -5.74
C LYS A 360 -32.75 13.28 -5.75
N SER A 361 -33.89 13.25 -5.06
CA SER A 361 -34.67 14.46 -4.81
C SER A 361 -33.83 15.48 -4.04
N GLU A 362 -34.11 16.76 -4.25
CA GLU A 362 -33.45 17.85 -3.52
C GLU A 362 -33.66 17.71 -2.01
N ALA A 363 -34.86 17.31 -1.59
CA ALA A 363 -35.19 17.11 -0.18
C ALA A 363 -34.34 16.00 0.48
N ASP A 364 -34.09 14.89 -0.23
CA ASP A 364 -33.26 13.81 0.28
C ASP A 364 -31.79 14.23 0.38
N ARG A 365 -31.30 14.96 -0.62
CA ARG A 365 -29.92 15.50 -0.60
C ARG A 365 -29.73 16.50 0.53
N GLN A 366 -30.69 17.40 0.75
CA GLN A 366 -30.65 18.37 1.85
C GLN A 366 -30.62 17.66 3.20
N LYS A 367 -31.49 16.65 3.41
CA LYS A 367 -31.54 15.89 4.65
C LYS A 367 -30.20 15.22 4.99
N ILE A 368 -29.51 14.68 3.98
CA ILE A 368 -28.19 14.06 4.18
C ILE A 368 -27.15 15.15 4.49
N SER A 369 -27.16 16.27 3.77
CA SER A 369 -26.26 17.40 4.03
C SER A 369 -26.43 17.96 5.45
N ASP A 370 -27.67 18.15 5.90
CA ASP A 370 -27.98 18.67 7.24
C ASP A 370 -27.44 17.73 8.33
N ALA A 371 -27.55 16.41 8.14
CA ALA A 371 -27.01 15.42 9.06
C ALA A 371 -25.47 15.44 9.13
N VAL A 372 -24.81 15.70 8.00
CA VAL A 372 -23.34 15.86 7.96
C VAL A 372 -22.93 17.14 8.68
N ASP A 373 -23.62 18.25 8.45
CA ASP A 373 -23.35 19.53 9.10
C ASP A 373 -23.57 19.46 10.62
N GLU A 374 -24.62 18.78 11.08
CA GLU A 374 -24.88 18.51 12.50
C GLU A 374 -23.70 17.76 13.13
N LYS A 375 -23.27 16.64 12.53
CA LYS A 375 -22.12 15.85 13.03
C LYS A 375 -20.82 16.66 13.03
N LEU A 376 -20.56 17.44 11.99
CA LEU A 376 -19.40 18.33 11.92
C LEU A 376 -19.44 19.38 13.05
N SER A 377 -20.63 19.90 13.37
CA SER A 377 -20.81 20.87 14.46
C SER A 377 -20.55 20.25 15.84
N GLU A 378 -21.10 19.05 16.10
CA GLU A 378 -20.84 18.29 17.34
C GLU A 378 -19.36 17.99 17.53
N LYS A 379 -18.67 17.63 16.43
CA LYS A 379 -17.24 17.36 16.46
C LYS A 379 -16.41 18.63 16.72
N ARG A 380 -16.77 19.77 16.10
CA ARG A 380 -16.10 21.06 16.37
C ARG A 380 -16.23 21.48 17.83
N GLN A 381 -17.38 21.22 18.46
CA GLN A 381 -17.59 21.49 19.89
C GLN A 381 -16.73 20.58 20.79
N LYS A 382 -16.53 19.32 20.42
CA LYS A 382 -15.63 18.41 21.16
C LYS A 382 -14.14 18.77 21.05
N ILE A 383 -13.73 19.44 19.97
CA ILE A 383 -12.32 19.81 19.71
C ILE A 383 -11.98 21.21 20.29
N ASN A 384 -12.98 22.08 20.55
CA ASN A 384 -12.79 23.39 21.18
C ASN A 384 -13.79 23.60 22.34
N PRO A 385 -13.58 23.00 23.52
CA PRO A 385 -14.45 23.24 24.67
C PRO A 385 -14.36 24.67 25.24
N ASP A 386 -13.30 25.43 24.94
CA ASP A 386 -13.00 26.73 25.58
C ASP A 386 -13.11 27.97 24.64
N LYS A 387 -14.07 27.98 23.70
CA LYS A 387 -14.43 29.19 22.95
C LYS A 387 -15.93 29.46 22.97
N GLU A 388 -16.45 29.75 24.15
CA GLU A 388 -17.55 30.70 24.34
C GLU A 388 -17.21 31.71 25.44
#